data_AF-A0A2T6ZA89-F1
#
_entry.id   AF-A0A2T6ZA89-F1
#
_cell.length_a   1.000
_cell.length_b   1.000
_cell.length_c   1.000
_cell.angle_alpha   90.00
_cell.angle_beta   90.00
_cell.angle_gamma   90.00
#
_symmetry.space_group_name_H-M   'P 1'
#
loop_
_entity.id
_entity.type
_entity.pdbx_description
1 polymer ?
#
loop_
_entity_poly.entity_id
_entity_poly.type
_entity_poly.pdbx_seq_one_letter_code
_entity_poly.pdbx_strand_id
1 'polypeptide(L)'
;MGYSEHLSKELCSKLFCGVGLQSDNLPIPGLSISNSSETFPVNCSYDIDSFISKAKSLSIAKKGIRVQFCPNSLQNISQNIHLFSPIPERLISGKIKYHQIPIHHIPHFRLGTILSTLHIPVYVFLPGLYQQSPTPNSYINNHTLQQWMDIGFLPAVHTHYTDDVLQHLPTSFDSAYMEVYARSRESGIKRSSNDPQLGRRQEIHYFLPSEQLENVWQDM
;
A
#
# COMPACT_ATOMS: atom_id res chain seq x y z
N MET A 1 -10.22 -26.41 29.17
CA MET A 1 -9.82 -27.82 29.36
C MET A 1 -11.09 -28.65 29.27
N GLY A 2 -11.32 -29.26 28.11
CA GLY A 2 -12.42 -30.20 27.87
C GLY A 2 -11.83 -31.59 27.75
N TYR A 3 -12.38 -32.52 28.51
CA TYR A 3 -11.81 -33.83 28.82
C TYR A 3 -11.78 -34.74 27.58
N SER A 4 -10.59 -35.21 27.24
CA SER A 4 -10.42 -36.53 26.65
C SER A 4 -10.96 -37.52 27.67
N GLU A 5 -12.04 -38.21 27.34
CA GLU A 5 -12.29 -39.51 27.95
C GLU A 5 -11.09 -40.39 27.57
N HIS A 6 -10.29 -40.71 28.59
CA HIS A 6 -9.09 -41.55 28.62
C HIS A 6 -8.49 -41.98 27.26
N LEU A 7 -7.86 -41.04 26.55
CA LEU A 7 -6.84 -41.42 25.58
C LEU A 7 -5.63 -41.96 26.35
N SER A 8 -5.30 -43.23 26.16
CA SER A 8 -4.11 -43.82 26.76
C SER A 8 -2.87 -43.05 26.29
N LYS A 9 -1.86 -42.92 27.17
CA LYS A 9 -0.59 -42.24 26.83
C LYS A 9 0.03 -42.80 25.54
N GLU A 10 -0.19 -44.07 25.29
CA GLU A 10 0.28 -44.77 24.09
C GLU A 10 -0.43 -44.31 22.82
N LEU A 11 -1.75 -44.07 22.87
CA LEU A 11 -2.53 -43.57 21.73
C LEU A 11 -2.17 -42.11 21.41
N CYS A 12 -1.96 -41.26 22.43
CA CYS A 12 -1.47 -39.90 22.23
C CYS A 12 -0.09 -39.89 21.56
N SER A 13 0.85 -40.71 22.03
CA SER A 13 2.19 -40.81 21.42
C SER A 13 2.11 -41.21 19.93
N LYS A 14 1.24 -42.16 19.59
CA LYS A 14 1.02 -42.60 18.20
C LYS A 14 0.42 -41.50 17.31
N LEU A 15 -0.55 -40.74 17.82
CA LEU A 15 -1.19 -39.63 17.10
C LEU A 15 -0.22 -38.46 16.83
N PHE A 16 0.62 -38.08 17.81
CA PHE A 16 1.53 -36.94 17.67
C PHE A 16 2.84 -37.26 16.94
N CYS A 17 3.25 -38.54 16.89
CA CYS A 17 4.52 -38.94 16.26
C CYS A 17 4.38 -39.45 14.82
N GLY A 18 3.17 -39.53 14.25
CA GLY A 18 2.95 -39.94 12.85
C GLY A 18 3.33 -41.39 12.54
N VAL A 19 3.45 -42.25 13.56
CA VAL A 19 3.79 -43.67 13.37
C VAL A 19 2.52 -44.42 12.95
N GLY A 20 2.52 -44.96 11.73
CA GLY A 20 1.37 -45.70 11.18
C GLY A 20 0.95 -46.86 12.07
N LEU A 21 -0.34 -46.90 12.43
CA LEU A 21 -0.95 -48.00 13.17
C LEU A 21 -0.98 -49.25 12.29
N GLN A 22 0.05 -50.10 12.35
CA GLN A 22 -0.03 -51.45 11.82
C GLN A 22 -0.76 -52.35 12.82
N SER A 23 -2.10 -52.26 12.83
CA SER A 23 -2.99 -53.36 13.22
C SER A 23 -4.44 -52.92 13.03
N ASP A 24 -5.15 -53.64 12.18
CA ASP A 24 -6.58 -53.54 11.93
C ASP A 24 -7.40 -53.63 13.23
N ASN A 25 -8.44 -52.80 13.33
CA ASN A 25 -9.52 -52.78 14.36
C ASN A 25 -9.35 -51.92 15.63
N LEU A 26 -8.51 -50.88 15.64
CA LEU A 26 -8.66 -49.81 16.64
C LEU A 26 -9.62 -48.72 16.14
N PRO A 27 -10.61 -48.27 16.95
CA PRO A 27 -11.50 -47.19 16.55
C PRO A 27 -10.68 -45.93 16.30
N ILE A 28 -10.81 -45.37 15.09
CA ILE A 28 -10.22 -44.08 14.74
C ILE A 28 -10.81 -43.04 15.71
N PRO A 29 -9.99 -42.27 16.44
CA PRO A 29 -10.49 -41.22 17.32
C PRO A 29 -11.29 -40.21 16.49
N GLY A 30 -12.62 -40.22 16.64
CA GLY A 30 -13.50 -39.22 16.05
C GLY A 30 -13.53 -37.99 16.94
N LEU A 31 -13.30 -36.81 16.35
CA LEU A 31 -13.62 -35.54 17.01
C LEU A 31 -15.14 -35.39 17.02
N SER A 32 -15.79 -35.67 18.14
CA SER A 32 -17.20 -35.33 18.34
C SER A 32 -17.28 -33.86 18.75
N ILE A 33 -17.86 -33.04 17.88
CA ILE A 33 -18.26 -31.69 18.26
C ILE A 33 -19.55 -31.85 19.08
N SER A 34 -19.46 -31.72 20.40
CA SER A 34 -20.64 -31.65 21.25
C SER A 34 -21.39 -30.34 20.94
N ASN A 35 -22.68 -30.42 20.59
CA ASN A 35 -23.57 -29.26 20.43
C ASN A 35 -23.91 -28.60 21.79
N SER A 36 -22.94 -28.47 22.69
CA SER A 36 -23.09 -27.70 23.92
C SER A 36 -22.99 -26.22 23.55
N SER A 37 -24.09 -25.49 23.73
CA SER A 37 -24.17 -24.02 23.62
C SER A 37 -23.51 -23.33 24.81
N GLU A 38 -22.31 -23.78 25.19
CA GLU A 38 -21.50 -23.13 26.21
C GLU A 38 -20.69 -22.01 25.56
N THR A 39 -21.18 -20.78 25.70
CA THR A 39 -20.47 -19.58 25.28
C THR A 39 -19.35 -19.28 26.29
N PHE A 40 -18.14 -19.74 26.01
CA PHE A 40 -16.96 -19.29 26.73
C PHE A 40 -16.46 -17.97 26.13
N PRO A 41 -16.06 -16.96 26.95
CA PRO A 41 -15.44 -15.76 26.42
C PRO A 41 -14.09 -16.14 25.80
N VAL A 42 -14.02 -16.07 24.47
CA VAL A 42 -12.77 -16.25 23.73
C VAL A 42 -12.02 -14.93 23.78
N ASN A 43 -10.96 -14.88 24.59
CA ASN A 43 -10.01 -13.78 24.53
C ASN A 43 -9.15 -13.97 23.28
N CYS A 44 -9.42 -13.17 22.25
CA CYS A 44 -8.61 -13.13 21.04
C CYS A 44 -7.60 -11.99 21.15
N SER A 45 -6.32 -12.31 21.01
CA SER A 45 -5.26 -11.33 20.76
C SER A 45 -4.83 -11.45 19.30
N TYR A 46 -4.72 -10.32 18.61
CA TYR A 46 -4.21 -10.27 17.25
C TYR A 46 -2.78 -9.73 17.28
N ASP A 47 -1.88 -10.46 16.64
CA ASP A 47 -0.57 -9.92 16.27
C ASP A 47 -0.71 -9.26 14.89
N ILE A 48 -0.40 -7.97 14.80
CA ILE A 48 -0.57 -7.18 13.57
C ILE A 48 0.82 -6.83 13.05
N ASP A 49 1.33 -7.67 12.14
CA ASP A 49 2.65 -7.45 11.52
C ASP A 49 2.63 -6.31 10.49
N SER A 50 1.47 -6.03 9.89
CA SER A 50 1.30 -4.94 8.94
C SER A 50 -0.17 -4.53 8.81
N PHE A 51 -0.39 -3.27 8.43
CA PHE A 51 -1.71 -2.80 8.03
C PHE A 51 -1.59 -1.88 6.82
N ILE A 52 -2.68 -1.80 6.09
CA ILE A 52 -2.85 -0.96 4.92
C ILE A 52 -4.32 -0.58 4.86
N SER A 53 -4.58 0.68 4.53
CA SER A 53 -5.92 1.22 4.56
C SER A 53 -6.13 2.21 3.44
N LYS A 54 -7.37 2.28 2.95
CA LYS A 54 -7.80 3.30 2.01
C LYS A 54 -8.17 4.55 2.78
N ALA A 55 -7.51 5.65 2.46
CA ALA A 55 -7.90 6.97 2.95
C ALA A 55 -8.86 7.63 1.96
N LYS A 56 -9.83 8.39 2.49
CA LYS A 56 -10.71 9.24 1.68
C LYS A 56 -10.10 10.62 1.40
N SER A 57 -9.10 11.02 2.18
CA SER A 57 -8.45 12.33 2.14
C SER A 57 -7.07 12.29 2.80
N LEU A 58 -6.24 13.29 2.52
CA LEU A 58 -4.94 13.51 3.16
C LEU A 58 -5.04 13.93 4.64
N SER A 59 -6.23 14.26 5.14
CA SER A 59 -6.45 14.61 6.55
C SER A 59 -6.20 13.47 7.54
N ILE A 60 -5.92 12.26 7.05
CA ILE A 60 -5.36 11.16 7.85
C ILE A 60 -3.99 11.53 8.46
N ALA A 61 -3.25 12.45 7.83
CA ALA A 61 -1.94 12.88 8.26
C ALA A 61 -2.04 14.00 9.30
N LYS A 62 -2.50 13.67 10.50
CA LYS A 62 -2.78 14.64 11.58
C LYS A 62 -1.58 15.47 12.04
N LYS A 63 -0.35 15.01 11.78
CA LYS A 63 0.90 15.74 12.07
C LYS A 63 1.60 16.28 10.81
N GLY A 64 0.91 16.25 9.68
CA GLY A 64 1.45 16.64 8.38
C GLY A 64 2.04 15.47 7.61
N ILE A 65 2.44 15.77 6.39
CA ILE A 65 2.96 14.80 5.41
C ILE A 65 4.29 15.33 4.84
N ARG A 66 5.24 14.42 4.63
CA ARG A 66 6.44 14.68 3.83
C ARG A 66 6.18 14.24 2.40
N VAL A 67 6.01 15.20 1.51
CA VAL A 67 5.64 14.98 0.11
C VAL A 67 6.87 14.91 -0.78
N GLN A 68 6.82 14.00 -1.75
CA GLN A 68 7.76 13.92 -2.86
C GLN A 68 7.08 14.49 -4.11
N PHE A 69 7.42 15.72 -4.47
CA PHE A 69 6.89 16.35 -5.69
C PHE A 69 7.47 15.75 -6.97
N CYS A 70 8.59 15.02 -6.88
CA CYS A 70 9.11 14.16 -7.94
C CYS A 70 9.24 12.71 -7.41
N PRO A 71 8.15 11.92 -7.44
CA PRO A 71 8.15 10.53 -7.01
C PRO A 71 9.17 9.64 -7.73
N ASN A 72 9.57 8.55 -7.10
CA ASN A 72 10.54 7.59 -7.62
C ASN A 72 9.86 6.23 -7.92
N SER A 73 10.07 5.70 -9.13
CA SER A 73 9.55 4.40 -9.55
C SER A 73 10.08 3.23 -8.71
N LEU A 74 11.26 3.37 -8.12
CA LEU A 74 11.83 2.37 -7.20
C LEU A 74 11.01 2.19 -5.91
N GLN A 75 10.17 3.17 -5.57
CA GLN A 75 9.28 3.12 -4.40
C GLN A 75 7.86 2.67 -4.76
N ASN A 76 7.62 2.26 -6.01
CA ASN A 76 6.33 1.77 -6.43
C ASN A 76 6.04 0.38 -5.84
N ILE A 77 4.76 0.07 -5.60
CA ILE A 77 4.39 -1.26 -5.13
C ILE A 77 4.49 -2.21 -6.34
N SER A 78 5.53 -3.04 -6.34
CA SER A 78 5.79 -3.99 -7.42
C SER A 78 5.36 -5.42 -7.09
N GLN A 79 5.13 -5.72 -5.80
CA GLN A 79 4.85 -7.06 -5.32
C GLN A 79 3.36 -7.27 -5.03
N ASN A 80 2.93 -8.53 -5.09
CA ASN A 80 1.60 -8.91 -4.70
C ASN A 80 1.42 -8.79 -3.18
N ILE A 81 0.53 -7.90 -2.76
CA ILE A 81 0.17 -7.67 -1.36
C ILE A 81 -1.22 -8.19 -1.02
N HIS A 82 -1.78 -9.06 -1.87
CA HIS A 82 -3.09 -9.72 -1.69
C HIS A 82 -4.27 -8.76 -1.51
N LEU A 83 -4.15 -7.53 -2.00
CA LEU A 83 -5.23 -6.54 -2.06
C LEU A 83 -5.67 -6.32 -3.48
N PHE A 84 -6.97 -6.11 -3.64
CA PHE A 84 -7.64 -5.95 -4.92
C PHE A 84 -8.56 -4.73 -4.89
N SER A 85 -8.70 -4.06 -6.02
CA SER A 85 -9.69 -3.00 -6.21
C SER A 85 -10.60 -3.36 -7.39
N PRO A 86 -11.91 -3.11 -7.29
CA PRO A 86 -12.82 -3.24 -8.42
C PRO A 86 -12.55 -2.12 -9.43
N ILE A 87 -12.29 -2.48 -10.69
CA ILE A 87 -12.16 -1.55 -11.82
C ILE A 87 -13.32 -1.78 -12.79
N PRO A 88 -14.08 -0.72 -13.18
CA PRO A 88 -15.17 -0.84 -14.13
C PRO A 88 -14.66 -0.99 -15.56
N GLU A 89 -15.24 -1.92 -16.31
CA GLU A 89 -15.09 -2.08 -17.76
C GLU A 89 -16.45 -1.87 -18.42
N ARG A 90 -16.49 -0.99 -19.43
CA ARG A 90 -17.71 -0.76 -20.23
C ARG A 90 -17.74 -1.72 -21.41
N LEU A 91 -18.69 -2.64 -21.39
CA LEU A 91 -18.88 -3.62 -22.47
C LEU A 91 -19.57 -2.98 -23.68
N ILE A 92 -19.44 -3.62 -24.85
CA ILE A 92 -20.12 -3.23 -26.10
C ILE A 92 -21.65 -3.18 -25.90
N SER A 93 -22.19 -4.04 -25.02
CA SER A 93 -23.62 -4.06 -24.65
C SER A 93 -24.09 -2.86 -23.84
N GLY A 94 -23.19 -1.95 -23.45
CA GLY A 94 -23.48 -0.80 -22.58
C GLY A 94 -23.50 -1.13 -21.09
N LYS A 95 -23.39 -2.41 -20.70
CA LYS A 95 -23.29 -2.83 -19.30
C LYS A 95 -21.89 -2.55 -18.73
N ILE A 96 -21.83 -2.26 -17.43
CA ILE A 96 -20.58 -2.13 -16.68
C ILE A 96 -20.29 -3.46 -15.97
N LYS A 97 -19.11 -4.01 -16.19
CA LYS A 97 -18.58 -5.19 -15.49
C LYS A 97 -17.40 -4.77 -14.62
N TYR A 98 -17.34 -5.25 -13.39
CA TYR A 98 -16.24 -4.95 -12.48
C TYR A 98 -15.23 -6.09 -12.44
N HIS A 99 -13.95 -5.75 -12.56
CA HIS A 99 -12.82 -6.69 -12.44
C HIS A 99 -12.05 -6.42 -11.17
N GLN A 100 -11.73 -7.47 -10.42
CA GLN A 100 -10.86 -7.36 -9.25
C GLN A 100 -9.41 -7.33 -9.71
N ILE A 101 -8.80 -6.15 -9.65
CA ILE A 101 -7.42 -5.94 -10.09
C ILE A 101 -6.50 -5.87 -8.86
N PRO A 102 -5.42 -6.66 -8.79
CA PRO A 102 -4.42 -6.52 -7.74
C PRO A 102 -3.89 -5.09 -7.69
N ILE A 103 -3.80 -4.48 -6.50
CA ILE A 103 -3.52 -3.04 -6.45
C ILE A 103 -2.14 -2.65 -6.99
N HIS A 104 -1.15 -3.56 -6.91
CA HIS A 104 0.17 -3.37 -7.51
C HIS A 104 0.17 -3.34 -9.04
N HIS A 105 -0.94 -3.72 -9.70
CA HIS A 105 -1.14 -3.56 -11.16
C HIS A 105 -1.88 -2.28 -11.54
N ILE A 106 -2.50 -1.58 -10.58
CA ILE A 106 -3.24 -0.35 -10.84
C ILE A 106 -2.23 0.79 -10.95
N PRO A 107 -2.33 1.72 -11.92
CA PRO A 107 -1.43 2.86 -12.00
C PRO A 107 -1.39 3.66 -10.70
N HIS A 108 -0.19 3.84 -10.14
CA HIS A 108 0.00 4.55 -8.88
C HIS A 108 1.41 5.14 -8.76
N PHE A 109 1.58 5.95 -7.73
CA PHE A 109 2.89 6.45 -7.28
C PHE A 109 2.87 6.71 -5.78
N ARG A 110 4.06 6.78 -5.18
CA ARG A 110 4.23 7.20 -3.79
C ARG A 110 4.20 8.73 -3.72
N LEU A 111 3.18 9.28 -3.06
CA LEU A 111 3.08 10.71 -2.84
C LEU A 111 4.05 11.17 -1.75
N GLY A 112 4.22 10.37 -0.70
CA GLY A 112 5.00 10.80 0.45
C GLY A 112 4.88 9.87 1.65
N THR A 113 5.10 10.44 2.84
CA THR A 113 5.06 9.73 4.12
C THR A 113 4.36 10.56 5.18
N ILE A 114 3.42 9.95 5.90
CA ILE A 114 2.78 10.59 7.06
C ILE A 114 3.83 10.80 8.14
N LEU A 115 3.83 11.98 8.76
CA LEU A 115 4.68 12.24 9.91
C LEU A 115 4.16 11.46 11.13
N SER A 116 4.75 10.30 11.40
CA SER A 116 4.45 9.45 12.55
C SER A 116 5.69 8.66 12.97
N THR A 117 5.62 7.98 14.11
CA THR A 117 6.67 7.05 14.56
C THR A 117 6.82 5.84 13.64
N LEU A 118 5.80 5.53 12.84
CA LEU A 118 5.74 4.35 11.98
C LEU A 118 6.14 4.64 10.52
N HIS A 119 6.44 5.90 10.16
CA HIS A 119 6.82 6.29 8.80
C HIS A 119 5.91 5.71 7.70
N ILE A 120 4.60 5.94 7.82
CA ILE A 120 3.59 5.31 6.97
C ILE A 120 3.62 5.94 5.56
N PRO A 121 3.95 5.17 4.49
CA PRO A 121 3.95 5.69 3.13
C PRO A 121 2.52 5.94 2.64
N VAL A 122 2.36 7.00 1.84
CA VAL A 122 1.09 7.37 1.19
C VAL A 122 1.23 7.15 -0.30
N TYR A 123 0.30 6.39 -0.86
CA TYR A 123 0.23 6.11 -2.29
C TYR A 123 -1.05 6.70 -2.89
N VAL A 124 -0.93 7.25 -4.08
CA VAL A 124 -2.06 7.74 -4.88
C VAL A 124 -2.29 6.75 -6.01
N PHE A 125 -3.50 6.20 -6.07
CA PHE A 125 -3.92 5.26 -7.11
C PHE A 125 -4.80 5.98 -8.13
N LEU A 126 -4.56 5.72 -9.41
CA LEU A 126 -5.26 6.29 -10.56
C LEU A 126 -5.97 5.17 -11.33
N PRO A 127 -7.05 4.58 -10.77
CA PRO A 127 -7.75 3.45 -11.38
C PRO A 127 -8.32 3.75 -12.76
N GLY A 128 -8.65 5.02 -13.06
CA GLY A 128 -9.12 5.44 -14.39
C GLY A 128 -8.06 5.35 -15.50
N LEU A 129 -6.78 5.21 -15.14
CA LEU A 129 -5.68 5.01 -16.10
C LEU A 129 -5.36 3.53 -16.31
N TYR A 130 -6.04 2.61 -15.61
CA TYR A 130 -5.78 1.20 -15.75
C TYR A 130 -6.11 0.73 -17.17
N GLN A 131 -5.14 0.07 -17.79
CA GLN A 131 -5.29 -0.61 -19.08
C GLN A 131 -4.77 -2.03 -18.94
N GLN A 132 -5.51 -2.98 -19.50
CA GLN A 132 -5.08 -4.37 -19.49
C GLN A 132 -3.89 -4.53 -20.46
N SER A 133 -2.69 -4.64 -19.91
CA SER A 133 -1.43 -4.81 -20.65
C SER A 133 -0.80 -6.17 -20.33
N PRO A 134 -0.18 -6.86 -21.31
CA PRO A 134 0.60 -8.07 -21.08
C PRO A 134 1.84 -7.83 -20.21
N THR A 135 2.37 -6.61 -20.20
CA THR A 135 3.44 -6.16 -19.29
C THR A 135 2.88 -5.04 -18.41
N PRO A 136 2.37 -5.34 -17.21
CA PRO A 136 1.80 -4.33 -16.34
C PRO A 136 2.91 -3.47 -15.75
N ASN A 137 3.11 -2.27 -16.30
CA ASN A 137 3.82 -1.20 -15.61
C ASN A 137 2.79 -0.36 -14.86
N SER A 138 2.76 -0.51 -13.54
CA SER A 138 1.88 0.26 -12.66
C SER A 138 2.45 1.62 -12.28
N TYR A 139 3.69 1.94 -12.64
CA TYR A 139 4.22 3.27 -12.42
C TYR A 139 3.77 4.22 -13.52
N ILE A 140 3.28 5.38 -13.12
CA ILE A 140 2.82 6.40 -14.06
C ILE A 140 3.98 7.16 -14.69
N ASN A 141 3.81 7.59 -15.95
CA ASN A 141 4.85 8.33 -16.65
C ASN A 141 4.98 9.77 -16.10
N ASN A 142 6.11 10.42 -16.40
CA ASN A 142 6.40 11.77 -15.91
C ASN A 142 5.39 12.82 -16.40
N HIS A 143 4.83 12.67 -17.59
CA HIS A 143 3.81 13.60 -18.09
C HIS A 143 2.53 13.54 -17.24
N THR A 144 2.06 12.33 -16.89
CA THR A 144 0.93 12.15 -15.97
C THR A 144 1.25 12.67 -14.57
N LEU A 145 2.46 12.46 -14.05
CA LEU A 145 2.90 13.05 -12.79
C LEU A 145 2.88 14.57 -12.84
N GLN A 146 3.42 15.16 -13.90
CA GLN A 146 3.43 16.59 -14.12
C GLN A 146 2.02 17.16 -14.15
N GLN A 147 1.09 16.53 -14.89
CA GLN A 147 -0.31 16.95 -14.88
C GLN A 147 -0.93 16.86 -13.48
N TRP A 148 -0.72 15.77 -12.76
CA TRP A 148 -1.26 15.61 -11.42
C TRP A 148 -0.72 16.66 -10.44
N MET A 149 0.58 16.96 -10.51
CA MET A 149 1.24 17.95 -9.66
C MET A 149 0.87 19.37 -10.04
N ASP A 150 1.08 19.77 -11.30
CA ASP A 150 1.03 21.17 -11.73
C ASP A 150 -0.40 21.67 -11.97
N ILE A 151 -1.36 20.77 -12.25
CA ILE A 151 -2.75 21.14 -12.51
C ILE A 151 -3.63 20.86 -11.29
N GLY A 152 -3.37 19.79 -10.54
CA GLY A 152 -4.18 19.42 -9.38
C GLY A 152 -3.55 19.83 -8.06
N PHE A 153 -2.46 19.15 -7.68
CA PHE A 153 -1.96 19.18 -6.30
C PHE A 153 -1.33 20.52 -5.89
N LEU A 154 -0.39 21.06 -6.68
CA LEU A 154 0.27 22.33 -6.37
C LEU A 154 -0.72 23.50 -6.35
N PRO A 155 -1.61 23.69 -7.34
CA PRO A 155 -2.63 24.73 -7.28
C PRO A 155 -3.50 24.63 -6.02
N ALA A 156 -3.96 23.44 -5.65
CA ALA A 156 -4.74 23.23 -4.43
C ALA A 156 -3.92 23.60 -3.17
N VAL A 157 -2.63 23.24 -3.11
CA VAL A 157 -1.74 23.64 -2.01
C VAL A 157 -1.56 25.17 -1.96
N HIS A 158 -1.37 25.83 -3.09
CA HIS A 158 -1.24 27.29 -3.20
C HIS A 158 -2.49 28.04 -2.74
N THR A 159 -3.68 27.47 -2.95
CA THR A 159 -4.95 28.08 -2.51
C THR A 159 -5.09 28.13 -0.99
N HIS A 160 -4.60 27.10 -0.27
CA HIS A 160 -4.91 26.94 1.15
C HIS A 160 -3.76 27.27 2.11
N TYR A 161 -2.50 27.19 1.66
CA TYR A 161 -1.35 27.47 2.52
C TYR A 161 -0.85 28.91 2.37
N THR A 162 -0.24 29.42 3.45
CA THR A 162 0.39 30.73 3.47
C THR A 162 1.76 30.72 2.82
N ASP A 163 2.24 31.91 2.42
CA ASP A 163 3.55 32.10 1.78
C ASP A 163 4.72 31.51 2.60
N ASP A 164 4.62 31.51 3.94
CA ASP A 164 5.63 30.91 4.83
C ASP A 164 5.85 29.42 4.57
N VAL A 165 4.79 28.69 4.19
CA VAL A 165 4.88 27.28 3.79
C VAL A 165 5.26 27.16 2.32
N LEU A 166 4.61 27.97 1.46
CA LEU A 166 4.76 27.87 0.00
C LEU A 166 6.18 28.21 -0.48
N GLN A 167 6.89 29.13 0.18
CA GLN A 167 8.28 29.49 -0.16
C GLN A 167 9.27 28.32 -0.08
N HIS A 168 8.90 27.25 0.66
CA HIS A 168 9.70 26.06 0.80
C HIS A 168 9.34 24.97 -0.20
N LEU A 169 8.30 25.15 -1.02
CA LEU A 169 7.83 24.15 -1.98
C LEU A 169 8.37 24.43 -3.38
N PRO A 170 8.52 23.38 -4.22
CA PRO A 170 8.83 23.58 -5.62
C PRO A 170 7.64 24.23 -6.34
N THR A 171 7.92 25.11 -7.30
CA THR A 171 6.88 25.81 -8.07
C THR A 171 6.21 24.93 -9.12
N SER A 172 6.84 23.81 -9.49
CA SER A 172 6.33 22.85 -10.46
C SER A 172 7.02 21.49 -10.30
N PHE A 173 6.44 20.47 -10.93
CA PHE A 173 7.06 19.15 -11.09
C PHE A 173 8.44 19.24 -11.75
N ASP A 174 8.58 20.06 -12.81
CA ASP A 174 9.85 20.22 -13.51
C ASP A 174 10.91 20.85 -12.60
N SER A 175 10.53 21.83 -11.76
CA SER A 175 11.45 22.41 -10.76
C SER A 175 11.92 21.36 -9.77
N ALA A 176 11.00 20.56 -9.22
CA ALA A 176 11.32 19.46 -8.31
C ALA A 176 12.20 18.40 -8.98
N TYR A 177 11.92 18.06 -10.24
CA TYR A 177 12.68 17.10 -11.03
C TYR A 177 14.12 17.57 -11.24
N MET A 178 14.32 18.84 -11.59
CA MET A 178 15.63 19.42 -11.84
C MET A 178 16.46 19.50 -10.56
N GLU A 179 15.84 19.80 -9.42
CA GLU A 179 16.52 19.78 -8.12
C GLU A 179 16.96 18.37 -7.73
N VAL A 180 16.08 17.37 -7.85
CA VAL A 180 16.43 15.95 -7.63
C VAL A 180 17.57 15.53 -8.55
N TYR A 181 17.53 15.96 -9.81
CA TYR A 181 18.57 15.66 -10.81
C TYR A 181 19.91 16.30 -10.44
N ALA A 182 19.93 17.59 -10.12
CA ALA A 182 21.14 18.31 -9.72
C ALA A 182 21.76 17.68 -8.47
N ARG A 183 20.94 17.45 -7.44
CA ARG A 183 21.38 16.85 -6.18
C ARG A 183 21.91 15.43 -6.36
N SER A 184 21.30 14.65 -7.23
CA SER A 184 21.80 13.30 -7.58
C SER A 184 23.18 13.35 -8.28
N ARG A 185 23.45 14.39 -9.07
CA ARG A 185 24.77 14.60 -9.71
C ARG A 185 25.83 15.05 -8.70
N GLU A 186 25.47 15.95 -7.79
CA GLU A 186 26.37 16.48 -6.75
C GLU A 186 26.79 15.41 -5.74
N SER A 187 25.88 14.54 -5.34
CA SER A 187 26.14 13.44 -4.40
C SER A 187 27.06 12.34 -4.97
N GLY A 188 27.56 12.49 -6.21
CA GLY A 188 28.47 11.53 -6.83
C GLY A 188 27.86 10.15 -7.04
N ILE A 189 26.52 10.05 -7.00
CA ILE A 189 25.81 8.79 -7.19
C ILE A 189 26.05 8.35 -8.63
N LYS A 190 26.97 7.39 -8.79
CA LYS A 190 27.30 6.80 -10.09
C LYS A 190 26.04 6.14 -10.65
N ARG A 191 25.78 6.36 -11.95
CA ARG A 191 24.77 5.63 -12.73
C ARG A 191 25.19 4.16 -12.78
N SER A 192 24.77 3.37 -11.79
CA SER A 192 25.14 1.96 -11.68
C SER A 192 24.40 1.09 -12.70
N SER A 193 23.44 1.64 -13.43
CA SER A 193 22.65 0.95 -14.45
C SER A 193 22.62 1.79 -15.74
N ASN A 194 22.57 1.11 -16.88
CA ASN A 194 22.33 1.71 -18.20
C ASN A 194 20.91 2.31 -18.35
N ASP A 195 20.10 2.23 -17.29
CA ASP A 195 18.76 2.82 -17.25
C ASP A 195 18.80 4.13 -16.45
N PRO A 196 18.60 5.30 -17.11
CA PRO A 196 18.56 6.61 -16.46
C PRO A 196 17.49 6.73 -15.35
N GLN A 197 16.51 5.83 -15.32
CA GLN A 197 15.43 5.81 -14.33
C GLN A 197 15.75 4.98 -13.07
N LEU A 198 16.65 4.00 -13.14
CA LEU A 198 16.98 3.09 -12.02
C LEU A 198 18.22 3.49 -11.20
N GLY A 199 18.89 4.59 -11.54
CA GLY A 199 19.93 5.14 -10.67
C GLY A 199 19.37 5.48 -9.29
N ARG A 200 20.19 5.35 -8.24
CA ARG A 200 19.80 5.68 -6.85
C ARG A 200 19.54 7.19 -6.74
N ARG A 201 18.37 7.66 -7.15
CA ARG A 201 18.02 9.09 -7.08
C ARG A 201 17.93 9.53 -5.62
N GLN A 202 18.52 10.67 -5.30
CA GLN A 202 18.36 11.24 -3.98
C GLN A 202 16.93 11.74 -3.82
N GLU A 203 16.25 11.28 -2.76
CA GLU A 203 14.88 11.67 -2.49
C GLU A 203 14.85 13.06 -1.84
N ILE A 204 14.05 13.95 -2.40
CA ILE A 204 13.76 15.26 -1.82
C ILE A 204 12.33 15.24 -1.32
N HIS A 205 12.17 15.63 -0.05
CA HIS A 205 10.91 15.60 0.67
C HIS A 205 10.61 16.98 1.22
N TYR A 206 9.36 17.38 1.10
CA TYR A 206 8.86 18.68 1.50
C TYR A 206 7.75 18.52 2.54
N PHE A 207 7.79 19.32 3.60
CA PHE A 207 6.82 19.19 4.67
C PHE A 207 5.57 20.02 4.36
N LEU A 208 4.41 19.37 4.35
CA LEU A 208 3.12 20.04 4.42
C LEU A 208 2.52 19.84 5.82
N PRO A 209 2.17 20.94 6.53
CA PRO A 209 1.43 20.89 7.79
C PRO A 209 0.07 20.18 7.66
N SER A 210 -0.64 19.91 8.76
CA SER A 210 -1.88 19.11 8.72
C SER A 210 -3.16 19.93 8.54
N GLU A 211 -3.09 21.22 8.83
CA GLU A 211 -4.22 22.13 9.01
C GLU A 211 -5.11 22.21 7.77
N GLN A 212 -4.50 22.18 6.59
CA GLN A 212 -5.20 22.38 5.31
C GLN A 212 -5.24 21.13 4.43
N LEU A 213 -4.75 19.98 4.90
CA LEU A 213 -4.68 18.76 4.05
C LEU A 213 -6.04 18.23 3.60
N GLU A 214 -7.09 18.45 4.40
CA GLU A 214 -8.46 18.11 3.95
C GLU A 214 -8.87 19.00 2.78
N ASN A 215 -8.72 20.32 2.93
CA ASN A 215 -9.14 21.29 1.93
C ASN A 215 -8.35 21.14 0.63
N VAL A 216 -7.03 20.92 0.71
CA VAL A 216 -6.20 20.59 -0.45
C VAL A 216 -6.73 19.36 -1.18
N TRP A 217 -7.13 18.31 -0.47
CA TRP A 217 -7.62 17.09 -1.12
C TRP A 217 -9.02 17.26 -1.75
N GLN A 218 -9.89 18.08 -1.15
CA GLN A 218 -11.23 18.34 -1.70
C GLN A 218 -11.21 19.23 -2.95
N ASP A 219 -10.18 20.07 -3.10
CA ASP A 219 -10.02 20.97 -4.25
C ASP A 219 -9.40 20.28 -5.48
N MET A 220 -8.90 19.04 -5.33
CA MET A 220 -8.33 18.22 -6.41
C MET A 220 -9.37 17.38 -7.15
#